data_AF-A0A919M4A2-F1
#
_entry.id   AF-A0A919M4A2-F1
#
_cell.length_a   1.000
_cell.length_b   1.000
_cell.length_c   1.000
_cell.angle_alpha   90.00
_cell.angle_beta   90.00
_cell.angle_gamma   90.00
#
_symmetry.space_group_name_H-M   'P 1'
#
loop_
_entity.id
_entity.type
_entity.pdbx_description
1 polymer ?
#
loop_
_entity_poly.entity_id
_entity_poly.type
_entity_poly.pdbx_seq_one_letter_code
_entity_poly.pdbx_strand_id
1 'polypeptide(L)'
;MSRPVTTAVIAATLGITAGCGAPTAGTDQVAATSRAPEAPDVVNVVCSPSGTVISGTRFAARGDGVHVHVESTSGASGVYLDYSSDRLPESGGGEPVEAGTDLVLGVAPGPVTLNCAYDTGSRQDPPVTIEVLDPAGAWRTGALDALGCSAPNRSLVEWVYRPGTGPTADVALAGLAAQLDKPVTWRHVQDGYVDSSRQTFVAMRDGKPWATAQADRSPADGTFSVYLGSLCSGAEMPRSS
;
A
#
# COMPACT_ATOMS: atom_id res chain seq x y z
N MET A 1 29.04 -44.24 25.35
CA MET A 1 28.73 -44.82 26.68
C MET A 1 29.53 -44.05 27.72
N SER A 2 28.84 -43.62 28.78
CA SER A 2 29.33 -43.34 30.14
C SER A 2 30.62 -42.49 30.24
N ARG A 3 30.60 -41.17 30.48
CA ARG A 3 30.31 -40.49 31.77
C ARG A 3 30.87 -41.24 33.00
N PRO A 4 31.26 -40.54 34.09
CA PRO A 4 31.85 -39.20 34.25
C PRO A 4 32.84 -39.16 35.45
N VAL A 5 33.08 -37.96 36.02
CA VAL A 5 33.24 -37.72 37.49
C VAL A 5 34.64 -38.12 38.06
N THR A 6 35.37 -37.38 38.90
CA THR A 6 35.12 -36.15 39.65
C THR A 6 36.39 -35.79 40.45
N THR A 7 36.68 -34.50 40.51
CA THR A 7 37.15 -33.71 41.66
C THR A 7 38.32 -34.19 42.52
N ALA A 8 39.34 -33.33 42.61
CA ALA A 8 39.86 -32.87 43.90
C ALA A 8 40.49 -31.48 43.76
N VAL A 9 39.84 -30.49 44.37
CA VAL A 9 40.34 -29.13 44.61
C VAL A 9 41.30 -29.20 45.80
N ILE A 10 42.49 -28.62 45.66
CA ILE A 10 43.32 -28.21 46.79
C ILE A 10 43.54 -26.71 46.65
N ALA A 11 42.88 -25.96 47.54
CA ALA A 11 43.15 -24.57 47.79
C ALA A 11 44.14 -24.46 48.96
N ALA A 12 45.22 -23.71 48.78
CA ALA A 12 45.87 -23.00 49.88
C ALA A 12 46.76 -21.89 49.30
N THR A 13 46.18 -20.70 49.34
CA THR A 13 46.76 -19.36 49.23
C THR A 13 48.00 -19.16 50.11
N LEU A 14 48.98 -18.42 49.60
CA LEU A 14 49.85 -17.53 50.39
C LEU A 14 50.19 -16.31 49.54
N GLY A 15 49.83 -15.14 50.06
CA GLY A 15 49.88 -13.86 49.37
C GLY A 15 51.30 -13.32 49.17
N ILE A 16 51.48 -12.62 48.05
CA ILE A 16 52.62 -11.75 47.78
C ILE A 16 52.02 -10.40 47.39
N THR A 17 52.19 -9.40 48.25
CA THR A 17 51.91 -7.99 47.96
C THR A 17 53.15 -7.36 47.32
N ALA A 18 53.09 -7.08 46.03
CA ALA A 18 53.93 -6.08 45.36
C ALA A 18 53.37 -5.77 43.96
N GLY A 19 53.17 -4.48 43.66
CA GLY A 19 53.04 -4.00 42.28
C GLY A 19 51.86 -3.05 42.06
N CYS A 20 52.17 -1.79 41.75
CA CYS A 20 51.24 -0.85 41.13
C CYS A 20 50.67 -1.45 39.84
N GLY A 21 49.36 -1.70 39.83
CA GLY A 21 48.59 -2.03 38.65
C GLY A 21 47.18 -1.50 38.86
N ALA A 22 46.82 -0.43 38.15
CA ALA A 22 45.48 0.12 38.16
C ALA A 22 44.49 -0.91 37.58
N PRO A 23 43.44 -1.31 38.29
CA PRO A 23 42.41 -2.16 37.72
C PRO A 23 41.43 -1.30 36.91
N THR A 24 41.52 -1.51 35.59
CA THR A 24 40.49 -1.43 34.56
C THR A 24 39.11 -1.00 35.06
N ALA A 25 38.72 0.22 34.68
CA ALA A 25 37.35 0.67 34.67
C ALA A 25 36.53 -0.28 33.79
N GLY A 26 35.62 -1.03 34.42
CA GLY A 26 34.56 -1.72 33.71
C GLY A 26 33.69 -0.67 33.03
N THR A 27 33.84 -0.50 31.73
CA THR A 27 32.80 0.08 30.91
C THR A 27 31.68 -0.95 30.84
N ASP A 28 30.62 -0.72 31.62
CA ASP A 28 29.28 -1.25 31.35
C ASP A 28 28.95 -0.93 29.90
N GLN A 29 29.17 -1.91 29.04
CA GLN A 29 28.79 -1.86 27.64
C GLN A 29 27.28 -2.10 27.61
N VAL A 30 26.53 -1.03 27.88
CA VAL A 30 25.10 -0.97 27.58
C VAL A 30 24.97 -1.35 26.12
N ALA A 31 24.41 -2.54 25.87
CA ALA A 31 24.08 -3.00 24.54
C ALA A 31 23.10 -1.98 23.95
N ALA A 32 23.63 -1.04 23.17
CA ALA A 32 22.83 -0.18 22.32
C ALA A 32 22.02 -1.14 21.42
N THR A 33 20.74 -1.28 21.73
CA THR A 33 19.83 -1.98 20.84
C THR A 33 19.76 -1.09 19.60
N SER A 34 20.56 -1.42 18.59
CA SER A 34 20.58 -0.72 17.32
C SER A 34 19.19 -0.88 16.71
N ARG A 35 18.33 0.11 16.91
CA ARG A 35 17.03 0.18 16.26
C ARG A 35 17.34 0.21 14.77
N ALA A 36 16.87 -0.81 14.04
CA ALA A 36 17.00 -0.80 12.58
C ALA A 36 16.49 0.56 12.05
N PRO A 37 17.16 1.17 11.06
CA PRO A 37 16.69 2.41 10.48
C PRO A 37 15.23 2.28 10.07
N GLU A 38 14.39 3.20 10.54
CA GLU A 38 13.00 3.26 10.11
C GLU A 38 12.97 3.51 8.61
N ALA A 39 12.25 2.67 7.87
CA ALA A 39 12.15 2.84 6.43
C ALA A 39 11.50 4.21 6.12
N PRO A 40 11.99 4.95 5.12
CA PRO A 40 11.36 6.21 4.72
C PRO A 40 9.90 5.98 4.35
N ASP A 41 9.05 6.95 4.62
CA ASP A 41 7.60 6.86 4.42
C ASP A 41 7.10 7.61 3.18
N VAL A 42 8.01 8.26 2.44
CA VAL A 42 7.75 8.91 1.15
C VAL A 42 8.70 8.37 0.09
N VAL A 43 8.13 7.89 -1.01
CA VAL A 43 8.86 7.51 -2.23
C VAL A 43 9.06 8.76 -3.07
N ASN A 44 10.30 9.20 -3.27
CA ASN A 44 10.55 10.25 -4.26
C ASN A 44 10.77 9.59 -5.62
N VAL A 45 9.93 9.94 -6.58
CA VAL A 45 9.99 9.48 -7.97
C VAL A 45 10.38 10.64 -8.85
N VAL A 46 11.41 10.46 -9.67
CA VAL A 46 11.78 11.43 -10.70
C VAL A 46 11.47 10.83 -12.07
N CYS A 47 10.54 11.46 -12.77
CA CYS A 47 10.27 11.19 -14.18
C CYS A 47 11.24 12.01 -15.03
N SER A 48 12.17 11.33 -15.71
CA SER A 48 13.22 11.95 -16.52
C SER A 48 13.22 11.39 -17.94
N PRO A 49 13.86 12.06 -18.92
CA PRO A 49 14.00 11.50 -20.27
C PRO A 49 14.77 10.17 -20.30
N SER A 50 15.55 9.88 -19.26
CA SER A 50 16.30 8.61 -19.10
C SER A 50 15.52 7.50 -18.40
N GLY A 51 14.29 7.77 -17.96
CA GLY A 51 13.46 6.81 -17.27
C GLY A 51 12.96 7.27 -15.89
N THR A 52 12.33 6.33 -15.20
CA THR A 52 11.86 6.47 -13.82
C THR A 52 13.01 6.24 -12.83
N VAL A 53 13.24 7.18 -11.91
CA VAL A 53 14.24 7.06 -10.85
C VAL A 53 13.56 7.16 -9.48
N ILE A 54 13.98 6.34 -8.52
CA ILE A 54 13.42 6.27 -7.16
C ILE A 54 14.48 6.54 -6.10
N SER A 55 14.09 7.16 -4.97
CA SER A 55 15.02 7.50 -3.88
C SER A 55 15.50 6.32 -3.03
N GLY A 56 14.95 5.13 -3.22
CA GLY A 56 15.23 3.94 -2.44
C GLY A 56 14.43 2.74 -2.91
N THR A 57 14.57 1.59 -2.24
CA THR A 57 13.91 0.34 -2.64
C THR A 57 12.95 -0.22 -1.59
N ARG A 58 12.89 0.37 -0.39
CA ARG A 58 12.03 -0.08 0.72
C ARG A 58 11.41 1.13 1.40
N PHE A 59 10.08 1.13 1.55
CA PHE A 59 9.35 2.25 2.12
C PHE A 59 8.25 1.78 3.07
N ALA A 60 8.00 2.54 4.13
CA ALA A 60 6.88 2.29 5.03
C ALA A 60 5.62 2.99 4.52
N ALA A 61 4.50 2.26 4.45
CA ALA A 61 3.19 2.85 4.23
C ALA A 61 2.73 3.59 5.50
N ARG A 62 1.93 4.63 5.29
CA ARG A 62 1.20 5.36 6.33
C ARG A 62 -0.21 4.78 6.50
N GLY A 63 -0.96 5.32 7.46
CA GLY A 63 -2.33 4.87 7.77
C GLY A 63 -3.31 4.96 6.59
N ASP A 64 -3.04 5.85 5.64
CA ASP A 64 -3.87 6.19 4.47
C ASP A 64 -3.34 5.64 3.14
N GLY A 65 -2.06 5.22 3.09
CA GLY A 65 -1.46 4.59 1.91
C GLY A 65 0.05 4.77 1.78
N VAL A 66 0.55 4.51 0.57
CA VAL A 66 1.96 4.75 0.20
C VAL A 66 2.08 6.15 -0.35
N HIS A 67 2.88 6.99 0.30
CA HIS A 67 3.06 8.38 -0.11
C HIS A 67 4.15 8.47 -1.17
N VAL A 68 3.84 9.13 -2.28
CA VAL A 68 4.74 9.29 -3.42
C VAL A 68 4.83 10.76 -3.78
N HIS A 69 6.05 11.28 -3.81
CA HIS A 69 6.34 12.62 -4.30
C HIS A 69 6.95 12.49 -5.70
N VAL A 70 6.31 13.09 -6.71
CA VAL A 70 6.71 12.96 -8.11
C VAL A 70 7.25 14.29 -8.63
N GLU A 71 8.49 14.24 -9.12
CA GLU A 71 9.15 15.34 -9.81
C GLU A 71 9.32 15.01 -11.29
N SER A 72 8.96 15.94 -12.18
CA SER A 72 9.11 15.76 -13.62
C SER A 72 10.19 16.67 -14.16
N THR A 73 11.27 16.07 -14.67
CA THR A 73 12.38 16.74 -15.37
C THR A 73 12.40 16.41 -16.86
N SER A 74 11.38 15.68 -17.34
CA SER A 74 11.30 15.17 -18.71
C SER A 74 11.16 16.26 -19.78
N GLY A 75 10.61 17.43 -19.42
CA GLY A 75 10.22 18.47 -20.36
C GLY A 75 9.00 18.11 -21.24
N ALA A 76 8.41 16.92 -21.03
CA ALA A 76 7.21 16.48 -21.72
C ALA A 76 5.95 16.95 -20.99
N SER A 77 4.92 17.33 -21.74
CA SER A 77 3.57 17.55 -21.22
C SER A 77 2.82 16.22 -21.11
N GLY A 78 2.03 16.02 -20.06
CA GLY A 78 1.23 14.80 -19.90
C GLY A 78 2.08 13.62 -19.44
N VAL A 79 2.76 13.78 -18.30
CA VAL A 79 3.43 12.68 -17.61
C VAL A 79 2.41 12.01 -16.69
N TYR A 80 2.47 10.69 -16.60
CA TYR A 80 1.61 9.87 -15.77
C TYR A 80 2.47 8.96 -14.90
N LEU A 81 2.03 8.70 -13.67
CA LEU A 81 2.61 7.63 -12.85
C LEU A 81 1.72 6.39 -12.95
N ASP A 82 2.26 5.34 -13.56
CA ASP A 82 1.66 4.01 -13.57
C ASP A 82 2.23 3.18 -12.42
N TYR A 83 1.41 2.32 -11.82
CA TYR A 83 1.83 1.40 -10.78
C TYR A 83 1.12 0.05 -10.86
N SER A 84 1.82 -1.00 -10.49
CA SER A 84 1.26 -2.35 -10.38
C SER A 84 1.74 -3.05 -9.13
N SER A 85 0.92 -3.97 -8.63
CA SER A 85 1.28 -4.88 -7.54
C SER A 85 0.76 -6.27 -7.83
N ASP A 86 1.16 -7.28 -7.08
CA ASP A 86 0.65 -8.65 -7.27
C ASP A 86 -0.89 -8.74 -7.13
N ARG A 87 -1.49 -7.78 -6.42
CA ARG A 87 -2.96 -7.63 -6.28
C ARG A 87 -3.55 -6.63 -7.27
N LEU A 88 -2.72 -5.87 -7.97
CA LEU A 88 -3.07 -5.01 -9.10
C LEU A 88 -2.29 -5.38 -10.40
N PRO A 89 -2.45 -6.59 -10.98
CA PRO A 89 -1.67 -7.00 -12.17
C PRO A 89 -1.99 -6.26 -13.47
N GLU A 90 -3.19 -5.71 -13.60
CA GLU A 90 -3.47 -4.68 -14.60
C GLU A 90 -2.98 -3.36 -14.00
N SER A 91 -2.20 -2.59 -14.76
CA SER A 91 -1.63 -1.31 -14.30
C SER A 91 -2.73 -0.47 -13.66
N GLY A 92 -2.62 -0.29 -12.34
CA GLY A 92 -3.24 0.84 -11.68
C GLY A 92 -2.52 2.11 -12.11
N GLY A 93 -3.21 3.23 -12.02
CA GLY A 93 -2.63 4.53 -12.31
C GLY A 93 -3.14 5.17 -13.60
N GLY A 94 -2.31 6.03 -14.19
CA GLY A 94 -2.73 6.99 -15.20
C GLY A 94 -3.14 8.34 -14.59
N GLU A 95 -2.79 8.60 -13.32
CA GLU A 95 -2.95 9.93 -12.75
C GLU A 95 -1.95 10.88 -13.42
N PRO A 96 -2.41 12.02 -13.98
CA PRO A 96 -1.49 13.02 -14.49
C PRO A 96 -0.64 13.55 -13.35
N VAL A 97 0.67 13.56 -13.55
CA VAL A 97 1.63 14.13 -12.61
C VAL A 97 2.25 15.39 -13.20
N GLU A 98 2.13 16.50 -12.46
CA GLU A 98 2.91 17.71 -12.68
C GLU A 98 4.18 17.68 -11.82
N ALA A 99 5.11 18.62 -12.04
CA ALA A 99 6.28 18.73 -11.19
C ALA A 99 5.87 19.06 -9.73
N GLY A 100 6.37 18.30 -8.77
CA GLY A 100 6.06 18.44 -7.34
C GLY A 100 4.72 17.85 -6.92
N THR A 101 4.20 16.84 -7.62
CA THR A 101 2.91 16.22 -7.29
C THR A 101 3.06 15.23 -6.12
N ASP A 102 2.21 15.38 -5.10
CA ASP A 102 2.08 14.39 -4.02
C ASP A 102 0.88 13.46 -4.25
N LEU A 103 1.13 12.16 -4.17
CA LEU A 103 0.13 11.10 -4.37
C LEU A 103 0.09 10.15 -3.17
N VAL A 104 -1.08 9.57 -2.92
CA VAL A 104 -1.26 8.48 -1.94
C VAL A 104 -1.78 7.26 -2.68
N LEU A 105 -0.95 6.23 -2.80
CA LEU A 105 -1.28 5.00 -3.51
C LEU A 105 -1.93 3.99 -2.57
N GLY A 106 -3.11 3.49 -2.95
CA GLY A 106 -3.83 2.43 -2.25
C GLY A 106 -3.33 1.02 -2.58
N VAL A 107 -2.02 0.80 -2.65
CA VAL A 107 -1.40 -0.48 -3.02
C VAL A 107 -1.09 -1.34 -1.80
N ALA A 108 -1.26 -2.66 -1.94
CA ALA A 108 -0.99 -3.62 -0.86
C ALA A 108 0.50 -3.64 -0.49
N PRO A 109 0.85 -3.99 0.78
CA PRO A 109 2.22 -4.26 1.17
C PRO A 109 2.85 -5.40 0.34
N GLY A 110 4.15 -5.29 0.09
CA GLY A 110 4.90 -6.19 -0.80
C GLY A 110 5.49 -5.46 -2.01
N PRO A 111 5.86 -6.20 -3.08
CA PRO A 111 6.48 -5.61 -4.25
C PRO A 111 5.49 -4.77 -5.05
N VAL A 112 5.89 -3.54 -5.36
CA VAL A 112 5.15 -2.60 -6.19
C VAL A 112 6.06 -2.12 -7.31
N THR A 113 5.56 -2.16 -8.53
CA THR A 113 6.28 -1.65 -9.69
C THR A 113 5.74 -0.27 -10.05
N LEU A 114 6.62 0.70 -10.28
CA LEU A 114 6.30 2.07 -10.65
C LEU A 114 6.88 2.38 -12.03
N ASN A 115 6.19 3.19 -12.81
CA ASN A 115 6.68 3.66 -14.08
C ASN A 115 6.12 5.04 -14.44
N CYS A 116 6.96 5.94 -14.92
CA CYS A 116 6.54 7.15 -15.57
C CYS A 116 6.17 6.85 -17.04
N ALA A 117 5.03 7.34 -17.48
CA ALA A 117 4.56 7.24 -18.87
C ALA A 117 4.30 8.64 -19.44
N TYR A 118 4.56 8.84 -20.73
CA TYR A 118 4.40 10.13 -21.43
C TYR A 118 3.15 10.19 -22.32
N ASP A 119 2.28 9.21 -22.10
CA ASP A 119 1.36 8.65 -23.06
C ASP A 119 0.51 7.67 -22.22
N THR A 120 -0.82 7.85 -22.18
CA THR A 120 -1.70 7.08 -21.29
C THR A 120 -1.68 5.59 -21.64
N GLY A 121 -1.25 4.73 -20.71
CA GLY A 121 -1.25 3.28 -20.88
C GLY A 121 0.00 2.72 -21.60
N SER A 122 1.07 3.51 -21.65
CA SER A 122 2.26 3.23 -22.43
C SER A 122 3.50 3.04 -21.58
N ARG A 123 4.09 1.84 -21.69
CA ARG A 123 5.26 1.41 -20.91
C ARG A 123 6.56 1.74 -21.63
N GLN A 124 6.77 3.01 -21.98
CA GLN A 124 7.98 3.43 -22.69
C GLN A 124 9.23 3.28 -21.83
N ASP A 125 9.11 3.56 -20.53
CA ASP A 125 10.21 3.41 -19.57
C ASP A 125 10.20 2.03 -18.90
N PRO A 126 11.38 1.42 -18.62
CA PRO A 126 11.47 0.23 -17.80
C PRO A 126 10.92 0.48 -16.40
N PRO A 127 10.03 -0.39 -15.89
CA PRO A 127 9.40 -0.14 -14.62
C PRO A 127 10.39 -0.46 -13.47
N VAL A 128 10.32 0.30 -12.39
CA VAL A 128 11.18 0.14 -11.20
C VAL A 128 10.40 -0.48 -10.06
N THR A 129 11.04 -1.35 -9.27
CA THR A 129 10.37 -2.04 -8.16
C THR A 129 10.77 -1.45 -6.81
N ILE A 130 9.78 -1.16 -5.98
CA ILE A 130 9.92 -0.87 -4.56
C ILE A 130 9.27 -1.99 -3.73
N GLU A 131 9.73 -2.14 -2.50
CA GLU A 131 9.10 -2.95 -1.47
C GLU A 131 8.33 -2.04 -0.51
N VAL A 132 7.01 -2.25 -0.42
CA VAL A 132 6.14 -1.54 0.52
C VAL A 132 6.00 -2.35 1.80
N LEU A 133 6.33 -1.72 2.92
CA LEU A 133 6.22 -2.26 4.27
C LEU A 133 4.99 -1.67 4.96
N ASP A 134 4.32 -2.44 5.80
CA ASP A 134 3.25 -1.95 6.67
C ASP A 134 3.57 -2.23 8.14
N PRO A 135 4.52 -1.47 8.73
CA PRO A 135 4.95 -1.70 10.11
C PRO A 135 3.85 -1.40 11.13
N ALA A 136 2.89 -0.54 10.78
CA ALA A 136 1.77 -0.19 11.65
C ALA A 136 0.61 -1.20 11.56
N GLY A 137 0.62 -2.10 10.57
CA GLY A 137 -0.49 -3.00 10.30
C GLY A 137 -1.76 -2.21 9.94
N ALA A 138 -1.63 -1.17 9.12
CA ALA A 138 -2.73 -0.33 8.63
C ALA A 138 -3.48 -0.98 7.46
N TRP A 139 -2.87 -1.91 6.73
CA TRP A 139 -3.53 -2.62 5.64
C TRP A 139 -4.54 -3.63 6.17
N ARG A 140 -5.74 -3.62 5.60
CA ARG A 140 -6.82 -4.57 5.87
C ARG A 140 -7.13 -5.31 4.59
N THR A 141 -7.32 -6.62 4.71
CA THR A 141 -7.61 -7.52 3.59
C THR A 141 -8.52 -8.64 4.07
N GLY A 142 -9.20 -9.27 3.13
CA GLY A 142 -9.95 -10.51 3.38
C GLY A 142 -11.46 -10.32 3.41
N ALA A 143 -11.93 -9.06 3.45
CA ALA A 143 -13.35 -8.76 3.35
C ALA A 143 -13.91 -9.15 1.98
N LEU A 144 -13.16 -8.90 0.90
CA LEU A 144 -13.51 -9.34 -0.45
C LEU A 144 -13.22 -10.84 -0.68
N ASP A 145 -12.14 -11.37 -0.10
CA ASP A 145 -11.84 -12.82 -0.17
C ASP A 145 -12.97 -13.66 0.45
N ALA A 146 -13.56 -13.20 1.55
CA ALA A 146 -14.70 -13.83 2.20
C ALA A 146 -15.97 -13.85 1.31
N LEU A 147 -15.99 -13.09 0.22
CA LEU A 147 -17.05 -13.08 -0.80
C LEU A 147 -16.70 -13.92 -2.02
N GLY A 148 -15.60 -14.67 -1.97
CA GLY A 148 -15.12 -15.51 -3.06
C GLY A 148 -14.22 -14.78 -4.07
N CYS A 149 -13.82 -13.54 -3.79
CA CYS A 149 -12.95 -12.76 -4.66
C CYS A 149 -11.46 -12.94 -4.32
N SER A 150 -11.03 -14.18 -4.16
CA SER A 150 -9.63 -14.53 -3.92
C SER A 150 -8.82 -14.48 -5.23
N ALA A 151 -7.54 -14.12 -5.15
CA ALA A 151 -6.63 -14.10 -6.29
C ALA A 151 -6.68 -15.42 -7.12
N PRO A 152 -6.68 -15.36 -8.47
CA PRO A 152 -6.59 -14.16 -9.31
C PRO A 152 -7.91 -13.40 -9.53
N ASN A 153 -9.03 -13.86 -8.95
CA ASN A 153 -10.37 -13.32 -9.13
C ASN A 153 -10.65 -12.13 -8.20
N ARG A 154 -9.88 -11.05 -8.35
CA ARG A 154 -10.02 -9.81 -7.56
C ARG A 154 -11.15 -8.92 -8.06
N SER A 155 -11.72 -8.06 -7.22
CA SER A 155 -12.67 -7.04 -7.70
C SER A 155 -11.96 -6.00 -8.57
N LEU A 156 -12.46 -5.74 -9.77
CA LEU A 156 -11.95 -4.67 -10.62
C LEU A 156 -12.95 -3.53 -10.63
N VAL A 157 -12.51 -2.34 -10.21
CA VAL A 157 -13.29 -1.11 -10.40
C VAL A 157 -13.12 -0.71 -11.86
N GLU A 158 -14.19 -0.87 -12.63
CA GLU A 158 -14.25 -0.36 -13.99
C GLU A 158 -14.93 1.01 -13.97
N TRP A 159 -14.51 1.91 -14.85
CA TRP A 159 -15.10 3.24 -14.93
C TRP A 159 -16.55 3.13 -15.40
N VAL A 160 -17.50 3.28 -14.48
CA VAL A 160 -18.91 3.41 -14.85
C VAL A 160 -19.12 4.74 -15.54
N TYR A 161 -19.77 4.70 -16.70
CA TYR A 161 -20.28 5.90 -17.34
C TYR A 161 -21.33 6.56 -16.42
N ARG A 162 -20.97 7.72 -15.84
CA ARG A 162 -21.73 8.56 -14.87
C ARG A 162 -21.58 8.14 -13.40
N PRO A 163 -20.45 8.48 -12.75
CA PRO A 163 -20.28 8.21 -11.32
C PRO A 163 -21.38 8.92 -10.51
N GLY A 164 -21.77 8.29 -9.40
CA GLY A 164 -22.51 8.99 -8.36
C GLY A 164 -21.59 10.03 -7.70
N THR A 165 -22.09 11.23 -7.43
CA THR A 165 -21.31 12.29 -6.76
C THR A 165 -22.08 12.89 -5.61
N GLY A 166 -21.38 13.37 -4.58
CA GLY A 166 -22.03 14.00 -3.43
C GLY A 166 -21.08 14.45 -2.32
N PRO A 167 -21.58 15.22 -1.34
CA PRO A 167 -20.78 15.68 -0.21
C PRO A 167 -20.38 14.56 0.77
N THR A 168 -21.02 13.39 0.67
CA THR A 168 -20.69 12.19 1.46
C THR A 168 -20.69 10.95 0.57
N ALA A 169 -19.98 9.91 1.00
CA ALA A 169 -20.01 8.61 0.33
C ALA A 169 -21.45 8.08 0.18
N ASP A 170 -22.29 8.21 1.21
CA ASP A 170 -23.69 7.77 1.18
C ASP A 170 -24.52 8.49 0.10
N VAL A 171 -24.34 9.81 -0.05
CA VAL A 171 -25.07 10.58 -1.08
C VAL A 171 -24.59 10.18 -2.47
N ALA A 172 -23.28 10.01 -2.65
CA ALA A 172 -22.72 9.57 -3.93
C ALA A 172 -23.18 8.14 -4.28
N LEU A 173 -23.20 7.22 -3.32
CA LEU A 173 -23.72 5.85 -3.46
C LEU A 173 -25.22 5.83 -3.79
N ALA A 174 -26.01 6.71 -3.19
CA ALA A 174 -27.43 6.87 -3.52
C ALA A 174 -27.62 7.38 -4.96
N GLY A 175 -26.79 8.34 -5.39
CA GLY A 175 -26.78 8.84 -6.77
C GLY A 175 -26.38 7.77 -7.79
N LEU A 176 -25.44 6.88 -7.45
CA LEU A 176 -25.12 5.72 -8.27
C LEU A 176 -26.27 4.71 -8.30
N ALA A 177 -26.86 4.38 -7.14
CA ALA A 177 -27.95 3.41 -7.04
C ALA A 177 -29.20 3.84 -7.83
N ALA A 178 -29.51 5.13 -7.91
CA ALA A 178 -30.62 5.67 -8.69
C ALA A 178 -30.49 5.46 -10.21
N GLN A 179 -29.29 5.14 -10.69
CA GLN A 179 -29.00 4.86 -12.10
C GLN A 179 -29.09 3.37 -12.44
N LEU A 180 -29.25 2.50 -11.45
CA LEU A 180 -29.30 1.05 -11.64
C LEU A 180 -30.73 0.57 -11.97
N ASP A 181 -30.81 -0.48 -12.77
CA ASP A 181 -32.04 -1.16 -13.18
C ASP A 181 -32.80 -1.80 -12.00
N LYS A 182 -32.06 -2.22 -11.00
CA LYS A 182 -32.57 -2.90 -9.81
C LYS A 182 -32.03 -2.24 -8.55
N PRO A 183 -32.86 -2.18 -7.49
CA PRO A 183 -32.43 -1.64 -6.22
C PRO A 183 -31.25 -2.43 -5.67
N VAL A 184 -30.34 -1.71 -5.04
CA VAL A 184 -29.19 -2.28 -4.33
C VAL A 184 -29.11 -1.67 -2.93
N THR A 185 -28.57 -2.44 -2.00
CA THR A 185 -28.14 -1.91 -0.69
C THR A 185 -26.63 -1.98 -0.61
N TRP A 186 -26.02 -0.99 0.03
CA TRP A 186 -24.56 -0.90 0.15
C TRP A 186 -24.09 -1.48 1.47
N ARG A 187 -23.05 -2.31 1.42
CA ARG A 187 -22.33 -2.78 2.60
C ARG A 187 -20.89 -2.30 2.53
N HIS A 188 -20.49 -1.44 3.46
CA HIS A 188 -19.09 -1.04 3.60
C HIS A 188 -18.23 -2.27 3.92
N VAL A 189 -17.10 -2.41 3.22
CA VAL A 189 -16.10 -3.46 3.45
C VAL A 189 -14.75 -2.80 3.66
N GLN A 190 -14.09 -3.16 4.75
CA GLN A 190 -12.77 -2.63 5.06
C GLN A 190 -11.71 -3.48 4.33
N ASP A 191 -11.36 -3.03 3.12
CA ASP A 191 -10.27 -3.59 2.30
C ASP A 191 -9.40 -2.41 1.83
N GLY A 192 -8.11 -2.45 2.10
CA GLY A 192 -7.17 -1.34 1.95
C GLY A 192 -6.68 -0.73 3.28
N TYR A 193 -6.11 0.48 3.19
CA TYR A 193 -5.55 1.22 4.34
C TYR A 193 -6.65 1.85 5.21
N VAL A 194 -6.49 1.80 6.54
CA VAL A 194 -7.51 2.22 7.52
C VAL A 194 -7.95 3.68 7.43
N ASP A 195 -7.04 4.59 7.10
CA ASP A 195 -7.27 6.04 7.02
C ASP A 195 -7.40 6.52 5.56
N SER A 196 -7.56 5.60 4.61
CA SER A 196 -7.65 5.95 3.20
C SER A 196 -8.87 6.84 2.91
N SER A 197 -8.69 7.85 2.06
CA SER A 197 -9.80 8.64 1.51
C SER A 197 -10.69 7.83 0.56
N ARG A 198 -10.19 6.67 0.13
CA ARG A 198 -10.88 5.66 -0.66
C ARG A 198 -11.62 4.68 0.25
N GLN A 199 -12.92 4.52 0.04
CA GLN A 199 -13.76 3.59 0.76
C GLN A 199 -14.33 2.53 -0.19
N THR A 200 -14.32 1.27 0.24
CA THR A 200 -14.77 0.14 -0.56
C THR A 200 -16.14 -0.35 -0.06
N PHE A 201 -17.07 -0.56 -0.98
CA PHE A 201 -18.42 -1.04 -0.71
C PHE A 201 -18.74 -2.25 -1.56
N VAL A 202 -19.69 -3.06 -1.09
CA VAL A 202 -20.30 -4.14 -1.85
C VAL A 202 -21.76 -3.79 -2.09
N ALA A 203 -22.14 -3.72 -3.35
CA ALA A 203 -23.53 -3.65 -3.76
C ALA A 203 -24.19 -5.02 -3.54
N MET A 204 -25.24 -5.04 -2.75
CA MET A 204 -26.05 -6.22 -2.50
C MET A 204 -27.36 -6.10 -3.28
N ARG A 205 -27.69 -7.11 -4.07
CA ARG A 205 -28.93 -7.21 -4.86
C ARG A 205 -29.65 -8.50 -4.44
N ASP A 206 -30.92 -8.39 -4.05
CA ASP A 206 -31.71 -9.52 -3.54
C ASP A 206 -31.00 -10.29 -2.39
N GLY A 207 -30.31 -9.55 -1.52
CA GLY A 207 -29.55 -10.12 -0.40
C GLY A 207 -28.22 -10.80 -0.77
N LYS A 208 -27.80 -10.76 -2.04
CA LYS A 208 -26.57 -11.38 -2.53
C LYS A 208 -25.55 -10.32 -2.98
N PRO A 209 -24.24 -10.51 -2.72
CA PRO A 209 -23.22 -9.62 -3.25
C PRO A 209 -23.24 -9.70 -4.78
N TRP A 210 -23.19 -8.53 -5.42
CA TRP A 210 -23.39 -8.40 -6.87
C TRP A 210 -22.26 -7.63 -7.55
N ALA A 211 -21.78 -6.57 -6.93
CA ALA A 211 -20.72 -5.71 -7.46
C ALA A 211 -19.93 -5.07 -6.31
N THR A 212 -18.73 -4.58 -6.60
CA THR A 212 -18.02 -3.68 -5.69
C THR A 212 -18.27 -2.23 -6.10
N ALA A 213 -18.11 -1.30 -5.18
CA ALA A 213 -18.02 0.11 -5.48
C ALA A 213 -16.88 0.74 -4.70
N GLN A 214 -16.27 1.75 -5.30
CA GLN A 214 -15.22 2.55 -4.69
C GLN A 214 -15.72 3.99 -4.59
N ALA A 215 -15.71 4.54 -3.38
CA ALA A 215 -15.99 5.95 -3.14
C ALA A 215 -14.67 6.67 -2.86
N ASP A 216 -14.26 7.55 -3.77
CA ASP A 216 -13.06 8.36 -3.62
C ASP A 216 -13.45 9.78 -3.23
N ARG A 217 -12.81 10.31 -2.17
CA ARG A 217 -12.95 11.72 -1.79
C ARG A 217 -11.94 12.56 -2.56
N SER A 218 -12.43 13.49 -3.37
CA SER A 218 -11.62 14.50 -4.06
C SER A 218 -10.89 15.36 -3.02
N PRO A 219 -9.55 15.50 -3.12
CA PRO A 219 -8.79 16.36 -2.22
C PRO A 219 -9.02 17.85 -2.51
N ALA A 220 -9.45 18.22 -3.72
CA ALA A 220 -9.60 19.62 -4.13
C ALA A 220 -10.82 20.31 -3.50
N ASP A 221 -11.95 19.59 -3.41
CA ASP A 221 -13.24 20.14 -2.99
C ASP A 221 -13.95 19.26 -1.94
N GLY A 222 -13.39 18.11 -1.58
CA GLY A 222 -13.96 17.19 -0.62
C GLY A 222 -15.15 16.38 -1.15
N THR A 223 -15.51 16.51 -2.42
CA THR A 223 -16.62 15.78 -3.06
C THR A 223 -16.28 14.30 -3.19
N PHE A 224 -17.24 13.43 -2.90
CA PHE A 224 -17.11 12.00 -3.17
C PHE A 224 -17.57 11.68 -4.59
N SER A 225 -16.79 10.86 -5.28
CA SER A 225 -17.13 10.22 -6.55
C SER A 225 -17.16 8.72 -6.35
N VAL A 226 -18.20 8.05 -6.86
CA VAL A 226 -18.36 6.60 -6.70
C VAL A 226 -18.37 5.90 -8.05
N TYR A 227 -17.57 4.84 -8.15
CA TYR A 227 -17.45 3.97 -9.31
C TYR A 227 -17.87 2.55 -8.95
N LEU A 228 -18.55 1.84 -9.85
CA LEU A 228 -18.95 0.44 -9.68
C LEU A 228 -17.96 -0.48 -10.40
N GLY A 229 -17.53 -1.54 -9.74
CA GLY A 229 -16.71 -2.60 -10.30
C GLY A 229 -17.45 -3.92 -10.40
N SER A 230 -16.86 -4.86 -11.15
CA SER A 230 -17.26 -6.27 -11.04
C SER A 230 -16.97 -6.78 -9.63
N LEU A 231 -17.86 -7.63 -9.10
CA LEU A 231 -17.64 -8.21 -7.76
C LEU A 231 -16.31 -8.96 -7.71
N CYS A 232 -16.07 -9.84 -8.67
CA CYS A 232 -14.78 -10.50 -8.91
C CYS A 232 -14.50 -10.52 -10.43
N SER A 233 -13.25 -10.32 -10.84
CA SER A 233 -12.82 -10.29 -12.24
C SER A 233 -13.17 -11.59 -12.96
N GLY A 234 -13.79 -11.51 -14.14
CA GLY A 234 -14.24 -12.66 -14.94
C GLY A 234 -15.75 -12.94 -14.88
N ALA A 235 -16.50 -12.26 -13.99
CA ALA A 235 -17.93 -12.10 -14.18
C ALA A 235 -18.16 -10.95 -15.19
N GLU A 236 -18.96 -11.18 -16.24
CA GLU A 236 -19.37 -10.08 -17.14
C GLU A 236 -19.86 -8.90 -16.29
N MET A 237 -19.39 -7.68 -16.60
CA MET A 237 -20.02 -6.48 -16.09
C MET A 237 -21.53 -6.61 -16.35
N PRO A 238 -22.38 -6.47 -15.31
CA PRO A 238 -23.81 -6.45 -15.51
C PRO A 238 -24.13 -5.27 -16.41
N ARG A 239 -24.51 -5.54 -17.67
CA ARG A 239 -24.91 -4.49 -18.59
C ARG A 239 -26.12 -3.79 -17.98
N SER A 240 -26.10 -2.46 -17.99
CA SER A 240 -27.31 -1.66 -17.83
C SER A 240 -28.22 -2.00 -19.00
N SER A 241 -29.18 -2.90 -18.78
CA SER A 241 -30.25 -3.19 -19.74
C SER A 241 -31.27 -2.07 -19.74
#